data_AF-A0A6S6RML3-F1
#
_entry.id   AF-A0A6S6RML3-F1
#
_cell.length_a   1.000
_cell.length_b   1.000
_cell.length_c   1.000
_cell.angle_alpha   90.00
_cell.angle_beta   90.00
_cell.angle_gamma   90.00
#
_symmetry.space_group_name_H-M   'P 1'
#
loop_
_entity.id
_entity.type
_entity.pdbx_description
1 polymer ?
#
loop_
_entity_poly.entity_id
_entity_poly.type
_entity_poly.pdbx_seq_one_letter_code
_entity_poly.pdbx_strand_id
1 'polypeptide(L)' 'MLHYVKLDPNMLLTLFGDQVNSKDLTKSLKEQFLAEFETGLYGYTYLEGESI' A
#
# COMPACT_ATOMS: atom_id res chain seq x y z
N MET A 1 -9.49 2.85 -9.31
CA MET A 1 -9.24 4.26 -9.69
C MET A 1 -7.91 4.47 -10.41
N LEU A 2 -6.82 3.84 -9.98
CA LEU A 2 -5.47 4.08 -10.53
C LEU A 2 -5.34 3.84 -12.04
N HIS A 3 -6.03 2.83 -12.57
CA HIS A 3 -6.08 2.60 -14.02
C HIS A 3 -6.67 3.78 -14.82
N TYR A 4 -7.59 4.56 -14.25
CA TYR A 4 -8.18 5.74 -14.93
C TYR A 4 -7.16 6.87 -15.12
N VAL A 5 -6.13 6.93 -14.28
CA VAL A 5 -5.04 7.91 -14.37
C VAL A 5 -3.76 7.30 -14.95
N LYS A 6 -3.87 6.13 -15.61
CA LYS A 6 -2.74 5.40 -16.22
C LYS A 6 -1.65 5.00 -15.23
N LEU A 7 -2.02 4.74 -13.97
CA LEU A 7 -1.13 4.15 -12.96
C LEU A 7 -1.38 2.65 -12.87
N ASP A 8 -0.31 1.87 -12.96
CA ASP A 8 -0.33 0.43 -12.71
C ASP A 8 -0.17 0.16 -11.20
N PRO A 9 -1.19 -0.43 -10.54
CA PRO A 9 -1.12 -0.73 -9.12
C PRO A 9 0.00 -1.73 -8.77
N ASN A 10 0.37 -2.63 -9.68
CA ASN A 10 1.48 -3.57 -9.44
C ASN A 10 2.82 -2.85 -9.42
N MET A 11 2.99 -1.86 -10.29
CA MET A 11 4.20 -1.02 -10.28
C MET A 11 4.33 -0.23 -8.98
N LEU A 12 3.21 0.27 -8.46
CA LEU A 12 3.18 0.96 -7.16
C LEU A 12 3.54 0.02 -6.00
N LEU A 13 3.05 -1.22 -6.00
CA LEU A 13 3.42 -2.24 -5.02
C LEU A 13 4.91 -2.56 -5.04
N THR A 14 5.49 -2.73 -6.23
CA THR A 14 6.94 -2.99 -6.37
C THR A 14 7.77 -1.82 -5.86
N LEU A 15 7.45 -0.60 -6.28
CA LEU A 15 8.19 0.60 -5.84
C LEU A 15 8.08 0.83 -4.33
N PHE A 16 6.90 0.62 -3.75
CA PHE A 16 6.71 0.73 -2.30
C PHE A 16 7.45 -0.38 -1.55
N GLY A 17 7.43 -1.61 -2.06
CA GLY A 17 8.21 -2.73 -1.55
C GLY A 17 9.71 -2.46 -1.51
N ASP A 18 10.28 -1.95 -2.61
CA ASP A 18 11.69 -1.60 -2.68
C ASP A 18 12.06 -0.48 -1.70
N GLN A 19 11.18 0.52 -1.55
CA GLN A 19 11.36 1.58 -0.55
C GLN A 19 11.34 1.03 0.87
N VAL A 20 10.35 0.22 1.25
CA VAL A 20 10.25 -0.39 2.58
C VAL A 20 11.45 -1.31 2.85
N ASN A 21 11.89 -2.06 1.85
CA ASN A 21 13.07 -2.92 1.96
C ASN A 21 14.37 -2.16 2.16
N SER A 22 14.52 -0.98 1.53
CA SER A 22 15.67 -0.10 1.68
C SER A 22 15.75 0.60 3.05
N LYS A 23 14.67 0.60 3.83
CA LYS A 23 14.63 1.22 5.16
C LYS A 23 15.11 0.24 6.22
N ASP A 24 15.72 0.80 7.27
CA ASP A 24 16.13 0.05 8.45
C ASP A 24 14.94 -0.15 9.39
N LEU A 25 14.04 -1.05 8.98
CA LEU A 25 12.85 -1.45 9.73
C LEU A 25 12.94 -2.93 10.06
N THR A 26 12.32 -3.33 11.17
CA THR A 26 12.19 -4.75 11.49
C THR A 26 11.33 -5.46 10.45
N LYS A 27 11.63 -6.74 10.21
CA LYS A 27 10.90 -7.56 9.22
C LYS A 27 9.39 -7.53 9.44
N SER A 28 8.96 -7.67 10.70
CA SER A 28 7.54 -7.62 11.08
C SER A 28 6.89 -6.27 10.72
N LEU A 29 7.61 -5.16 10.91
CA LEU A 29 7.09 -3.84 10.56
C LEU A 29 7.03 -3.65 9.04
N LYS A 30 8.03 -4.15 8.29
CA LYS A 30 8.00 -4.13 6.81
C LYS A 30 6.80 -4.88 6.25
N GLU A 31 6.54 -6.08 6.78
CA GLU A 31 5.40 -6.90 6.39
C GLU A 31 4.06 -6.21 6.70
N GLN A 32 3.95 -5.56 7.85
CA GLN A 32 2.76 -4.78 8.21
C GLN A 32 2.52 -3.62 7.23
N PHE A 33 3.55 -2.84 6.91
CA PHE A 33 3.43 -1.73 5.96
C PHE A 33 2.99 -2.21 4.57
N LEU A 34 3.50 -3.34 4.09
CA LEU A 34 3.13 -3.89 2.78
C LEU A 34 1.66 -4.35 2.76
N ALA A 35 1.22 -5.03 3.83
CA ALA A 35 -0.16 -5.50 3.94
C ALA A 35 -1.16 -4.33 4.03
N GLU A 36 -0.85 -3.29 4.81
CA GLU A 36 -1.68 -2.09 4.91
C GLU A 36 -1.74 -1.35 3.58
N PHE A 37 -0.61 -1.22 2.88
CA PHE A 37 -0.57 -0.56 1.58
C PHE A 37 -1.37 -1.32 0.51
N GLU A 38 -1.23 -2.65 0.44
CA GLU A 38 -2.01 -3.48 -0.49
C GLU A 38 -3.51 -3.40 -0.19
N THR A 39 -3.89 -3.46 1.09
CA THR A 39 -5.28 -3.33 1.54
C THR A 39 -5.85 -1.97 1.18
N GLY A 40 -5.10 -0.88 1.35
CA GLY A 40 -5.53 0.46 0.95
C GLY A 40 -5.57 0.66 -0.58
N LEU A 41 -4.69 -0.01 -1.33
CA LEU A 41 -4.58 0.11 -2.77
C LEU A 41 -5.76 -0.58 -3.51
N TYR A 42 -6.17 -1.74 -3.01
CA TYR A 42 -7.30 -2.52 -3.54
C TYR A 42 -8.60 -2.33 -2.74
N GLY A 43 -8.53 -1.61 -1.62
CA GLY A 43 -9.66 -1.32 -0.75
C GLY A 43 -10.71 -0.41 -1.39
N TYR A 44 -11.79 -0.21 -0.65
CA TYR A 44 -12.84 0.71 -1.07
C TYR A 44 -12.30 2.15 -1.14
N THR A 45 -12.71 2.89 -2.17
CA THR A 45 -12.28 4.28 -2.39
C THR A 45 -12.89 5.28 -1.41
N TYR A 46 -13.84 4.83 -0.61
CA TYR A 46 -14.49 5.64 0.42
C TYR A 46 -13.82 5.35 1.76
N LEU A 47 -13.75 6.38 2.61
CA LEU A 47 -13.25 6.25 3.96
C LEU A 47 -14.04 5.15 4.68
N GLU A 48 -13.33 4.21 5.31
CA GLU A 48 -13.94 3.44 6.37
C GLU A 48 -14.41 4.45 7.41
N GLY A 49 -15.73 4.51 7.64
CA GLY A 49 -16.27 5.48 8.58
C GLY A 49 -15.58 5.31 9.92
N GLU A 50 -15.03 6.40 10.46
CA GLU A 50 -14.60 6.45 11.85
C GLU A 50 -15.83 6.01 12.67
N SER A 51 -15.75 4.81 13.21
CA SER A 51 -16.83 4.26 14.04
C SER A 51 -16.79 5.05 15.33
N ILE A 52 -17.60 6.11 15.40
CA ILE A 52 -17.80 6.97 16.57
C ILE A 52 -18.31 6.14 17.74
#